data_AF-W2TE25-F1
#
_entry.id   AF-W2TE25-F1
#
_cell.length_a   1.000
_cell.length_b   1.000
_cell.length_c   1.000
_cell.angle_alpha   90.00
_cell.angle_beta   90.00
_cell.angle_gamma   90.00
#
_symmetry.space_group_name_H-M   'P 1'
#
loop_
_entity.id
_entity.type
_entity.pdbx_description
1 polymer ?
#
loop_
_entity_poly.entity_id
_entity_poly.type
_entity_poly.pdbx_seq_one_letter_code
_entity_poly.pdbx_strand_id
1 'polypeptide(L)'
;MPAMVYDCDVEASAIQYASTCPSAKSAEESRNGYGENFYVYPEPNADPTEAFKEATESWWNQINADSINWGLRYQDSLNEKKIDQTAFTQMAWAKSVKLGCAIQTCSLTSVVICRYSPPGNILNEVIYTKGGVCGGCTAACDRSVGLCNFYNRL
;
A
#
# COMPACT_ATOMS: atom_id res chain seq x y z
N MET A 1 -1.35 -15.02 -1.13
CA MET A 1 -0.95 -13.61 -1.19
C MET A 1 0.39 -13.52 -1.89
N PRO A 2 0.54 -12.77 -2.98
CA PRO A 2 1.84 -12.52 -3.59
C PRO A 2 2.83 -11.81 -2.67
N ALA A 3 4.11 -12.15 -2.75
CA ALA A 3 5.18 -11.27 -2.28
C ALA A 3 5.30 -10.08 -3.25
N MET A 4 5.35 -8.86 -2.71
CA MET A 4 5.64 -7.66 -3.50
C MET A 4 7.12 -7.61 -3.89
N VAL A 5 7.41 -7.01 -5.03
CA VAL A 5 8.77 -6.69 -5.49
C VAL A 5 8.92 -5.18 -5.58
N TYR A 6 10.06 -4.67 -5.15
CA TYR A 6 10.36 -3.25 -5.26
C TYR A 6 10.59 -2.88 -6.73
N ASP A 7 10.00 -1.78 -7.19
CA ASP A 7 10.04 -1.35 -8.59
C ASP A 7 10.45 0.12 -8.70
N CYS A 8 11.54 0.38 -9.41
CA CYS A 8 12.14 1.71 -9.52
C CYS A 8 11.27 2.71 -10.30
N ASP A 9 10.44 2.26 -11.25
CA ASP A 9 9.54 3.16 -11.99
C ASP A 9 8.37 3.60 -11.09
N VAL A 10 7.90 2.69 -10.24
CA VAL A 10 6.89 3.01 -9.21
C VAL A 10 7.47 3.99 -8.20
N GLU A 11 8.71 3.77 -7.73
CA GLU A 11 9.45 4.67 -6.84
C GLU A 11 9.66 6.05 -7.47
N ALA A 12 10.13 6.11 -8.72
CA ALA A 12 10.36 7.38 -9.41
C ALA A 12 9.09 8.25 -9.46
N SER A 13 7.94 7.61 -9.66
CA SER A 13 6.65 8.30 -9.63
C SER A 13 6.27 8.80 -8.22
N ALA A 14 6.62 8.05 -7.16
CA ALA A 14 6.43 8.47 -5.78
C ALA A 14 7.36 9.62 -5.41
N ILE A 15 8.63 9.59 -5.85
CA ILE A 15 9.60 10.69 -5.70
C ILE A 15 9.06 11.96 -6.35
N GLN A 16 8.56 11.85 -7.59
CA GLN A 16 8.01 13.00 -8.30
C GLN A 16 6.91 13.69 -7.47
N TYR A 17 5.98 12.92 -6.90
CA TYR A 17 4.91 13.50 -6.09
C TYR A 17 5.40 13.99 -4.71
N ALA A 18 6.24 13.23 -4.01
CA ALA A 18 6.80 13.65 -2.72
C ALA A 18 7.57 14.98 -2.83
N SER A 19 8.27 15.18 -3.95
CA SER A 19 9.06 16.40 -4.22
C SER A 19 8.22 17.68 -4.28
N THR A 20 6.90 17.58 -4.53
CA THR A 20 6.00 18.74 -4.51
C THR A 20 5.52 19.10 -3.11
N CYS A 21 5.98 18.41 -2.07
CA CYS A 21 5.56 18.57 -0.68
C CYS A 21 4.04 18.59 -0.48
N PRO A 22 3.33 17.53 -0.92
CA PRO A 22 1.87 17.49 -0.83
C PRO A 22 1.40 17.36 0.62
N SER A 23 0.18 17.83 0.88
CA SER A 23 -0.47 17.70 2.19
C SER A 23 -1.51 16.57 2.24
N ALA A 24 -1.66 15.81 1.14
CA ALA A 24 -2.62 14.73 0.99
C ALA A 24 -2.17 13.76 -0.11
N LYS A 25 -2.97 12.71 -0.37
CA LYS A 25 -2.81 11.85 -1.55
C LYS A 25 -3.01 12.65 -2.85
N SER A 26 -2.32 12.23 -3.90
CA SER A 26 -2.54 12.69 -5.27
C SER A 26 -3.92 12.27 -5.77
N ALA A 27 -4.47 13.05 -6.71
CA ALA A 27 -5.69 12.67 -7.40
C ALA A 27 -5.47 11.38 -8.21
N GLU A 28 -6.46 10.49 -8.26
CA GLU A 28 -6.30 9.16 -8.85
C GLU A 28 -5.95 9.21 -10.34
N GLU A 29 -6.48 10.20 -11.05
CA GLU A 29 -6.19 10.48 -12.46
C GLU A 29 -4.76 10.98 -12.71
N SER A 30 -4.08 11.50 -11.67
CA SER A 30 -2.74 12.09 -11.78
C SER A 30 -1.61 11.10 -11.48
N ARG A 31 -1.92 9.90 -10.98
CA ARG A 31 -0.94 8.88 -10.55
C ARG A 31 -0.77 7.72 -11.53
N ASN A 32 -1.13 7.91 -12.80
CA ASN A 32 -0.89 6.97 -13.91
C ASN A 32 -1.30 5.52 -13.62
N GLY A 33 -2.43 5.32 -12.94
CA GLY A 33 -2.93 3.99 -12.60
C GLY A 33 -2.19 3.30 -11.44
N TYR A 34 -1.37 4.01 -10.67
CA TYR A 34 -0.84 3.48 -9.41
C TYR A 34 -1.83 3.64 -8.26
N GLY A 35 -1.76 2.74 -7.27
CA GLY A 35 -2.35 2.97 -5.95
C GLY A 35 -1.43 3.86 -5.12
N GLU A 36 -1.93 4.47 -4.05
CA GLU A 36 -1.11 5.37 -3.23
C GLU A 36 -1.51 5.39 -1.74
N ASN A 37 -0.50 5.30 -0.88
CA ASN A 37 -0.58 5.67 0.52
C ASN A 37 0.27 6.92 0.79
N PHE A 38 -0.23 7.76 1.68
CA PHE A 38 0.36 9.04 2.08
C PHE A 38 0.49 9.06 3.61
N TYR A 39 1.60 9.59 4.11
CA TYR A 39 1.82 9.79 5.54
C TYR A 39 2.67 11.05 5.77
N VAL A 40 2.41 11.75 6.87
CA VAL A 40 3.22 12.89 7.32
C VAL A 40 3.92 12.48 8.61
N TYR A 41 5.24 12.41 8.53
CA TYR A 41 6.10 12.24 9.69
C TYR A 41 6.32 13.61 10.37
N PRO A 42 6.15 13.73 11.70
CA PRO A 42 6.07 15.02 12.39
C PRO A 42 7.41 15.74 12.58
N GLU A 43 8.45 15.35 11.85
CA GLU A 43 9.79 15.94 11.97
C GLU A 43 10.45 16.15 10.59
N PRO A 44 11.28 17.20 10.44
CA PRO A 44 12.07 17.39 9.24
C PRO A 44 13.32 16.49 9.27
N ASN A 45 13.88 16.17 8.11
CA ASN A 45 15.08 15.32 7.98
C ASN A 45 14.94 13.99 8.75
N ALA A 46 13.74 13.41 8.74
CA ALA A 46 13.45 12.17 9.44
C ALA A 46 14.41 11.06 9.00
N ASP A 47 14.77 10.18 9.94
CA ASP A 47 15.42 8.93 9.56
C ASP A 47 14.46 8.16 8.64
N PRO A 48 14.89 7.78 7.41
CA PRO A 48 13.99 7.12 6.48
C PRO A 48 13.43 5.80 7.02
N THR A 49 14.22 5.04 7.79
CA THR A 49 13.80 3.74 8.30
C THR A 49 12.70 3.89 9.34
N GLU A 50 12.86 4.85 10.27
CA GLU A 50 11.86 5.18 11.27
C GLU A 50 10.57 5.72 10.63
N ALA A 51 10.69 6.67 9.70
CA ALA A 51 9.53 7.26 9.03
C ALA A 51 8.73 6.24 8.20
N PHE A 52 9.41 5.35 7.46
CA PHE A 52 8.73 4.27 6.75
C PHE A 52 8.09 3.25 7.71
N LYS A 53 8.74 2.94 8.83
CA LYS A 53 8.17 2.06 9.85
C LYS A 53 6.88 2.64 10.43
N GLU A 54 6.90 3.89 10.88
CA GLU A 54 5.69 4.54 11.43
C GLU A 54 4.59 4.68 10.38
N ALA A 55 4.93 5.04 9.14
CA ALA A 55 3.96 5.13 8.05
C ALA A 55 3.27 3.79 7.79
N THR A 56 4.05 2.71 7.67
CA THR A 56 3.50 1.36 7.41
C THR A 56 2.68 0.84 8.58
N GLU A 57 3.10 1.07 9.83
CA GLU A 57 2.34 0.73 11.03
C GLU A 57 1.02 1.52 11.10
N SER A 58 1.06 2.83 10.82
CA SER A 58 -0.12 3.69 10.78
C SER A 58 -1.15 3.20 9.76
N TRP A 59 -0.72 2.91 8.54
CA TRP A 59 -1.60 2.40 7.48
C TRP A 59 -2.16 1.02 7.83
N TRP A 60 -1.32 0.10 8.33
CA TRP A 60 -1.75 -1.25 8.65
C TRP A 60 -2.77 -1.27 9.81
N ASN A 61 -2.54 -0.44 10.83
CA ASN A 61 -3.40 -0.35 12.01
C ASN A 61 -4.82 0.15 11.72
N GLN A 62 -5.10 0.71 10.53
CA GLN A 62 -6.45 1.04 10.12
C GLN A 62 -7.39 -0.19 10.11
N ILE A 63 -6.85 -1.41 9.98
CA ILE A 63 -7.64 -2.65 10.12
C ILE A 63 -8.39 -2.74 11.47
N ASN A 64 -7.83 -2.14 12.53
CA ASN A 64 -8.40 -2.20 13.87
C ASN A 64 -9.53 -1.18 14.08
N ALA A 65 -9.68 -0.23 13.17
CA ALA A 65 -10.64 0.85 13.32
C ALA A 65 -12.10 0.39 13.13
N ASP A 66 -12.33 -0.59 12.26
CA ASP A 66 -13.63 -1.21 12.03
C ASP A 66 -13.49 -2.56 11.32
N SER A 67 -14.53 -3.39 11.37
CA SER A 67 -14.55 -4.68 10.69
C SER A 67 -14.60 -4.51 9.17
N ILE A 68 -13.74 -5.25 8.47
CA ILE A 68 -13.87 -5.47 7.03
C ILE A 68 -14.94 -6.55 6.83
N ASN A 69 -15.84 -6.36 5.87
CA ASN A 69 -16.91 -7.32 5.62
C ASN A 69 -16.36 -8.74 5.40
N TRP A 70 -17.18 -9.76 5.73
CA TRP A 70 -16.79 -11.16 5.58
C TRP A 70 -16.48 -11.56 4.13
N GLY A 71 -16.88 -10.78 3.12
CA GLY A 71 -16.51 -11.02 1.73
C GLY A 71 -15.10 -10.55 1.38
N LEU A 72 -14.41 -9.81 2.27
CA LEU A 72 -13.19 -9.05 1.97
C LEU A 72 -13.33 -8.21 0.69
N ARG A 73 -14.54 -7.76 0.38
CA ARG A 73 -14.82 -6.94 -0.80
C ARG A 73 -14.63 -5.48 -0.45
N TYR A 74 -13.91 -4.76 -1.30
CA TYR A 74 -13.86 -3.32 -1.25
C TYR A 74 -15.19 -2.77 -1.75
N GLN A 75 -15.97 -2.17 -0.86
CA GLN A 75 -17.28 -1.60 -1.15
C GLN A 75 -17.28 -0.13 -0.73
N ASP A 76 -18.15 0.69 -1.32
CA ASP A 76 -18.30 2.11 -0.96
C ASP A 76 -18.61 2.32 0.53
N SER A 77 -19.16 1.32 1.22
CA SER A 77 -19.28 1.31 2.69
C SER A 77 -17.95 1.39 3.44
N LEU A 78 -16.79 1.30 2.78
CA LEU A 78 -15.47 1.62 3.33
C LEU A 78 -15.06 3.09 3.08
N ASN A 79 -15.60 3.72 2.03
CA ASN A 79 -15.46 5.16 1.76
C ASN A 79 -16.49 6.00 2.55
N GLU A 80 -17.64 5.42 2.91
CA GLU A 80 -18.72 6.04 3.71
C GLU A 80 -18.62 5.78 5.22
N LYS A 81 -17.72 4.88 5.64
CA LYS A 81 -17.41 4.67 7.06
C LYS A 81 -16.75 5.93 7.62
N LYS A 82 -17.04 6.23 8.89
CA LYS A 82 -16.39 7.32 9.65
C LYS A 82 -14.86 7.23 9.67
N ILE A 83 -14.28 6.05 9.36
CA ILE A 83 -12.86 5.79 9.48
C ILE A 83 -12.34 5.24 8.15
N ASP A 84 -11.39 5.96 7.56
CA ASP A 84 -10.68 5.59 6.34
C ASP A 84 -9.78 4.36 6.59
N GLN A 85 -10.10 3.24 5.93
CA GLN A 85 -9.30 2.01 5.94
C GLN A 85 -8.56 1.76 4.62
N THR A 86 -8.56 2.74 3.71
CA THR A 86 -8.05 2.58 2.34
C THR A 86 -6.56 2.31 2.27
N ALA A 87 -5.79 2.80 3.26
CA ALA A 87 -4.35 2.56 3.28
C ALA A 87 -4.02 1.12 3.67
N PHE A 88 -4.75 0.57 4.65
CA PHE A 88 -4.68 -0.85 4.98
C PHE A 88 -5.08 -1.72 3.79
N THR A 89 -6.23 -1.46 3.16
CA THR A 89 -6.73 -2.32 2.08
C THR A 89 -5.81 -2.31 0.87
N GLN A 90 -5.13 -1.19 0.60
CA GLN A 90 -4.10 -1.09 -0.43
C GLN A 90 -2.87 -1.95 -0.09
N MET A 91 -2.39 -1.95 1.16
CA MET A 91 -1.29 -2.80 1.60
C MET A 91 -1.64 -4.29 1.50
N ALA A 92 -2.88 -4.64 1.86
CA ALA A 92 -3.37 -6.02 1.82
C ALA A 92 -3.85 -6.47 0.43
N TRP A 93 -3.76 -5.62 -0.60
CA TRP A 93 -4.34 -5.89 -1.91
C TRP A 93 -3.54 -6.94 -2.68
N ALA A 94 -4.11 -8.13 -2.86
CA ALA A 94 -3.40 -9.27 -3.43
C ALA A 94 -2.96 -9.07 -4.88
N LYS A 95 -3.61 -8.19 -5.65
CA LYS A 95 -3.19 -7.89 -7.02
C LYS A 95 -2.05 -6.87 -7.08
N SER A 96 -1.78 -6.13 -6.00
CA SER A 96 -0.67 -5.17 -5.93
C SER A 96 0.62 -5.93 -5.68
N VAL A 97 1.47 -6.06 -6.69
CA VAL A 97 2.68 -6.90 -6.63
C VAL A 97 3.97 -6.11 -6.79
N LYS A 98 3.88 -4.82 -7.08
CA LYS A 98 4.99 -3.88 -7.15
C LYS A 98 4.79 -2.75 -6.17
N LEU A 99 5.88 -2.33 -5.52
CA LEU A 99 5.92 -1.25 -4.55
C LEU A 99 7.07 -0.31 -4.88
N GLY A 100 6.85 0.99 -4.70
CA GLY A 100 7.92 1.99 -4.72
C GLY A 100 7.54 3.15 -3.82
N CYS A 101 8.49 3.64 -3.02
CA CYS A 101 8.20 4.63 -1.99
C CYS A 101 9.22 5.76 -1.99
N ALA A 102 8.83 6.92 -1.49
CA ALA A 102 9.68 8.09 -1.36
C ALA A 102 9.41 8.81 -0.04
N ILE A 103 10.45 9.44 0.49
CA ILE A 103 10.36 10.38 1.60
C ILE A 103 10.96 11.72 1.19
N GLN A 104 10.30 12.82 1.51
CA GLN A 104 10.77 14.17 1.25
C GLN A 104 10.56 15.06 2.49
N THR A 105 11.61 15.75 2.92
CA THR A 105 11.47 16.79 3.96
C THR A 105 10.79 18.02 3.38
N CYS A 106 9.74 18.48 4.06
CA CYS A 106 8.84 19.54 3.67
C CYS A 106 8.67 20.52 4.84
N SER A 107 9.54 21.53 4.90
CA SER A 107 9.59 22.50 6.00
C SER A 107 9.88 21.84 7.35
N LEU A 108 8.89 21.69 8.22
CA LEU A 108 9.01 21.14 9.59
C LEU A 108 8.58 19.67 9.69
N THR A 109 8.19 19.04 8.58
CA THR A 109 7.75 17.65 8.54
C THR A 109 8.43 16.90 7.41
N SER A 110 8.25 15.58 7.34
CA SER A 110 8.66 14.77 6.20
C SER A 110 7.44 14.02 5.66
N VAL A 111 7.26 14.04 4.34
CA VAL A 111 6.15 13.38 3.65
C VAL A 111 6.62 12.03 3.12
N VAL A 112 5.88 10.98 3.41
CA VAL A 112 6.09 9.62 2.93
C VAL A 112 5.00 9.27 1.92
N ILE A 113 5.40 8.89 0.70
CA ILE A 113 4.53 8.40 -0.37
C ILE A 113 4.93 6.98 -0.70
N CYS A 114 3.99 6.04 -0.69
CA CYS A 114 4.18 4.71 -1.26
C CYS A 114 3.17 4.46 -2.36
N ARG A 115 3.65 4.04 -3.53
CA ARG A 115 2.81 3.70 -4.68
C ARG A 115 2.84 2.21 -4.97
N TYR A 116 1.72 1.73 -5.50
CA TYR A 116 1.43 0.32 -5.71
C TYR A 116 1.04 0.05 -7.16
N SER A 117 1.54 -1.05 -7.73
CA SER A 117 1.15 -1.47 -9.08
C SER A 117 0.87 -2.98 -9.15
N PRO A 118 -0.22 -3.40 -9.81
CA PRO A 118 -1.45 -2.64 -10.10
C PRO A 118 -2.05 -1.90 -8.89
N PRO A 119 -2.99 -0.95 -9.09
CA PRO A 119 -3.62 -0.22 -7.99
C PRO A 119 -4.58 -1.15 -7.23
N GLY A 120 -4.71 -0.90 -5.93
CA GLY A 120 -5.72 -1.53 -5.09
C GLY A 120 -7.00 -0.72 -5.01
N ASN A 121 -7.83 -1.03 -4.01
CA ASN A 121 -9.03 -0.27 -3.67
C ASN A 121 -10.02 -0.11 -4.84
N ILE A 122 -10.09 -1.14 -5.70
CA ILE A 122 -11.01 -1.15 -6.83
C ILE A 122 -12.40 -1.54 -6.32
N LEU A 123 -13.39 -0.71 -6.61
CA LEU A 123 -14.77 -0.93 -6.18
C LEU A 123 -15.29 -2.30 -6.60
N ASN A 124 -15.94 -2.98 -5.66
CA ASN A 124 -16.51 -4.32 -5.78
C ASN A 124 -15.51 -5.48 -5.98
N GLU A 125 -14.21 -5.21 -6.03
CA GLU A 125 -13.19 -6.27 -6.04
C GLU A 125 -12.89 -6.80 -4.63
N VAL A 126 -12.32 -8.00 -4.57
CA VAL A 126 -11.83 -8.58 -3.31
C VAL A 126 -10.42 -8.09 -3.01
N ILE A 127 -10.16 -7.71 -1.75
CA ILE A 127 -8.84 -7.30 -1.28
C ILE A 127 -7.86 -8.47 -1.45
N TYR A 128 -8.26 -9.66 -0.99
CA TYR A 128 -7.55 -10.91 -1.24
C TYR A 128 -8.50 -12.11 -1.14
N THR A 129 -8.15 -13.21 -1.80
CA THR A 129 -8.92 -14.45 -1.74
C THR A 129 -8.67 -15.18 -0.42
N LYS A 130 -9.75 -15.54 0.28
CA LYS A 130 -9.68 -16.39 1.48
C LYS A 130 -9.26 -17.82 1.12
N GLY A 131 -8.43 -18.42 1.97
CA GLY A 131 -8.03 -19.81 1.81
C GLY A 131 -6.95 -20.21 2.80
N GLY A 132 -6.55 -21.49 2.76
CA GLY A 132 -5.39 -21.96 3.51
C GLY A 132 -4.10 -21.30 3.02
N VAL A 133 -3.10 -21.21 3.91
CA VAL A 133 -1.77 -20.67 3.59
C VAL A 133 -1.22 -21.38 2.35
N CYS A 134 -0.72 -20.59 1.39
CA CYS A 134 -0.26 -21.07 0.07
C CYS A 134 -1.29 -21.76 -0.83
N GLY A 135 -2.55 -21.96 -0.40
CA GLY A 135 -3.53 -22.77 -1.14
C GLY A 135 -3.92 -22.21 -2.50
N GLY A 136 -3.70 -20.91 -2.73
CA GLY A 136 -3.93 -20.23 -4.01
C GLY A 136 -2.66 -19.94 -4.81
N CYS A 137 -1.48 -20.39 -4.39
CA CYS A 137 -0.25 -20.16 -5.15
C CYS A 137 -0.18 -21.12 -6.34
N THR A 138 -0.01 -20.58 -7.55
CA THR A 138 0.18 -21.37 -8.78
C THR A 138 1.65 -21.76 -9.02
N ALA A 139 2.58 -21.17 -8.25
CA ALA A 139 4.02 -21.36 -8.36
C ALA A 139 4.62 -21.69 -6.97
N ALA A 140 5.82 -21.18 -6.68
CA ALA A 140 6.46 -21.36 -5.39
C ALA A 140 5.71 -20.59 -4.29
N CYS A 141 5.72 -21.14 -3.08
CA CYS A 141 5.26 -20.45 -1.88
C CYS A 141 6.28 -20.63 -0.76
N ASP A 142 6.64 -19.54 -0.10
CA ASP A 142 7.35 -19.61 1.16
C ASP A 142 6.32 -19.82 2.27
N ARG A 143 6.27 -21.04 2.82
CA ARG A 143 5.33 -21.39 3.89
C ARG A 143 5.66 -20.74 5.23
N SER A 144 6.90 -20.29 5.45
CA SER A 144 7.28 -19.63 6.71
C SER A 144 6.63 -18.26 6.86
N VAL A 145 6.39 -17.58 5.74
CA VAL A 145 5.74 -16.25 5.67
C VAL A 145 4.38 -16.27 4.96
N GLY A 146 4.01 -17.38 4.32
CA GLY A 146 2.72 -17.57 3.66
C GLY A 146 2.55 -16.80 2.34
N LEU A 147 3.65 -16.46 1.67
CA LEU A 147 3.67 -15.63 0.46
C LEU A 147 4.03 -16.44 -0.80
N CYS A 148 3.32 -16.16 -1.90
CA CYS A 148 3.59 -16.75 -3.21
C CYS A 148 4.76 -16.00 -3.88
N ASN A 149 5.77 -16.74 -4.34
CA ASN A 149 6.92 -16.21 -5.06
C ASN A 149 6.75 -16.49 -6.56
N PHE A 150 6.48 -15.44 -7.34
CA PHE A 150 6.30 -15.56 -8.79
C PHE A 150 7.61 -15.52 -9.59
N TYR A 151 8.72 -15.11 -8.96
CA TYR A 151 9.99 -14.83 -9.63
C TYR A 151 11.02 -15.97 -9.60
N ASN A 152 10.75 -17.12 -8.94
CA ASN A 152 11.64 -18.29 -8.96
C ASN A 152 11.52 -19.14 -10.25
N ARG A 153 11.30 -18.51 -11.41
CA ARG A 153 11.41 -19.13 -12.75
C ARG A 153 12.32 -18.30 -13.66
N LEU A 154 13.53 -18.01 -13.19
CA LEU A 154 14.67 -17.64 -14.03
C LEU A 154 15.86 -18.49 -13.60
#